data_AF-A0A2D6A1F6-F1
#
_entry.id   AF-A0A2D6A1F6-F1
#
_cell.length_a   1.000
_cell.length_b   1.000
_cell.length_c   1.000
_cell.angle_alpha   90.00
_cell.angle_beta   90.00
_cell.angle_gamma   90.00
#
_symmetry.space_group_name_H-M   'P 1'
#
loop_
_entity.id
_entity.type
_entity.pdbx_description
1 polymer ?
#
loop_
_entity_poly.entity_id
_entity_poly.type
_entity_poly.pdbx_seq_one_letter_code
_entity_poly.pdbx_strand_id
1 'polypeptide(L)'
;MTVKKKMSGLEFAMAELKKNKKAAYADIKGKADKKGIKKLPPVVFGRAKALLGLVPVAARGKGKAARAKKRVASKARAKGAAKAGASKSDQIRKMLRAGLKASEIAKKVGSSPAYVYVVKSKSQAKRGPGRPKKRGPGRPRKIASASGLDALLSGIKVIERERDAYRRTLENLRDGINKILS
;
A
#
# COMPACT_ATOMS: atom_id res chain seq x y z
N MET A 1 -43.87 34.30 11.86
CA MET A 1 -43.75 32.97 12.50
C MET A 1 -42.29 32.54 12.52
N THR A 2 -41.62 32.61 13.66
CA THR A 2 -40.22 32.16 13.78
C THR A 2 -40.18 30.63 13.82
N VAL A 3 -39.70 30.02 12.73
CA VAL A 3 -39.47 28.57 12.66
C VAL A 3 -38.48 28.20 13.76
N LYS A 4 -38.93 27.48 14.80
CA LYS A 4 -38.06 26.89 15.83
C LYS A 4 -37.06 25.96 15.12
N LYS A 5 -35.85 26.46 14.90
CA LYS A 5 -34.75 25.72 14.27
C LYS A 5 -34.48 24.48 15.12
N LYS A 6 -34.81 23.29 14.58
CA LYS A 6 -34.50 22.02 15.25
C LYS A 6 -32.97 21.96 15.35
N MET A 7 -32.43 22.06 16.57
CA MET A 7 -30.98 21.95 16.79
C MET A 7 -30.50 20.59 16.31
N SER A 8 -29.41 20.58 15.54
CA SER A 8 -28.79 19.31 15.14
C SER A 8 -28.21 18.59 16.37
N GLY A 9 -28.16 17.25 16.32
CA GLY A 9 -27.58 16.47 17.41
C GLY A 9 -26.12 16.83 17.73
N LEU A 10 -25.36 17.25 16.71
CA LEU A 10 -23.97 17.71 16.88
C LEU A 10 -23.90 19.02 17.66
N GLU A 11 -24.70 20.03 17.27
CA GLU A 11 -24.73 21.33 17.95
C GLU A 11 -25.18 21.18 19.41
N PHE A 12 -26.17 20.32 19.66
CA PHE A 12 -26.62 20.01 21.01
C PHE A 12 -25.48 19.39 21.85
N ALA A 13 -24.80 18.38 21.32
CA ALA A 13 -23.68 17.75 22.01
C ALA A 13 -22.51 18.72 22.27
N MET A 14 -22.19 19.61 21.32
CA MET A 14 -21.15 20.62 21.51
C MET A 14 -21.54 21.65 22.57
N ALA A 15 -22.79 22.11 22.58
CA ALA A 15 -23.28 23.05 23.59
C ALA A 15 -23.23 22.43 25.00
N GLU A 16 -23.61 21.16 25.14
CA GLU A 16 -23.62 20.48 26.43
C GLU A 16 -22.20 20.12 26.90
N LEU A 17 -21.32 19.68 26.00
CA LEU A 17 -19.90 19.45 26.32
C LEU A 17 -19.13 20.72 26.64
N LYS A 18 -19.55 21.89 26.14
CA LYS A 18 -18.99 23.19 26.56
C LYS A 18 -19.33 23.51 28.01
N LYS A 19 -20.54 23.16 28.46
CA LYS A 19 -20.95 23.31 29.87
C LYS A 19 -20.22 22.30 30.75
N ASN A 20 -20.24 21.02 30.37
CA ASN A 20 -19.63 19.93 31.11
C ASN A 20 -18.67 19.12 30.21
N LYS A 21 -17.40 19.54 30.17
CA LYS A 21 -16.35 18.92 29.33
C LYS A 21 -16.12 17.42 29.62
N LYS A 22 -16.41 16.98 30.85
CA LYS A 22 -16.23 15.58 31.30
C LYS A 22 -17.51 14.73 31.25
N ALA A 23 -18.65 15.27 30.79
CA ALA A 23 -19.91 14.55 30.77
C ALA A 23 -19.81 13.21 30.01
N ALA A 24 -20.48 12.19 30.54
CA ALA A 24 -20.57 10.88 29.90
C ALA A 24 -21.58 10.94 28.75
N TYR A 25 -21.45 10.02 27.79
CA TYR A 25 -22.37 9.93 26.66
C TYR A 25 -23.82 9.68 27.12
N ALA A 26 -24.00 8.85 28.16
CA ALA A 26 -25.32 8.53 28.70
C ALA A 26 -26.08 9.77 29.17
N ASP A 27 -25.41 10.69 29.88
CA ASP A 27 -26.02 11.92 30.40
C ASP A 27 -26.47 12.85 29.28
N ILE A 28 -25.63 13.01 28.25
CA ILE A 28 -25.96 13.87 27.11
C ILE A 28 -27.08 13.24 26.26
N LYS A 29 -27.07 11.92 26.11
CA LYS A 29 -28.14 11.19 25.41
C LYS A 29 -29.47 11.38 26.13
N GLY A 30 -29.54 11.18 27.45
CA GLY A 30 -30.76 11.39 28.23
C GLY A 30 -31.30 12.82 28.12
N LYS A 31 -30.43 13.83 28.09
CA LYS A 31 -30.82 15.22 27.84
C LYS A 31 -31.27 15.49 26.40
N ALA A 32 -30.67 14.82 25.42
CA ALA A 32 -31.05 14.91 24.01
C ALA A 32 -32.44 14.30 23.77
N ASP A 33 -32.71 13.14 24.38
CA ASP A 33 -33.98 12.43 24.28
C ASP A 33 -35.12 13.24 24.90
N LYS A 34 -34.89 13.88 26.07
CA LYS A 34 -35.82 14.84 26.69
C LYS A 34 -36.14 16.04 25.78
N LYS A 35 -35.22 16.43 24.91
CA LYS A 35 -35.41 17.51 23.92
C LYS A 35 -35.97 17.04 22.58
N GLY A 36 -36.35 15.76 22.46
CA GLY A 36 -36.89 15.18 21.24
C GLY A 36 -35.83 14.96 20.14
N ILE A 37 -34.54 15.04 20.47
CA ILE A 37 -33.45 14.77 19.54
C ILE A 37 -33.20 13.25 19.53
N LYS A 38 -34.11 12.51 18.88
CA LYS A 38 -34.14 11.03 18.86
C LYS A 38 -32.91 10.34 18.23
N LYS A 39 -31.92 11.11 17.73
CA LYS A 39 -30.74 10.59 17.04
C LYS A 39 -29.49 11.34 17.50
N LEU A 40 -29.02 11.04 18.70
CA LEU A 40 -27.63 11.33 19.10
C LEU A 40 -26.80 10.03 19.10
N PRO A 41 -26.24 9.60 17.95
CA PRO A 41 -25.35 8.45 17.92
C PRO A 41 -24.06 8.69 18.73
N PRO A 42 -23.42 7.63 19.26
CA PRO A 42 -22.10 7.73 19.90
C PRO A 42 -21.05 8.38 19.01
N VAL A 43 -21.15 8.19 17.69
CA VAL A 43 -20.26 8.80 16.69
C VAL A 43 -20.35 10.33 16.70
N VAL A 44 -21.55 10.89 16.87
CA VAL A 44 -21.76 12.35 16.91
C VAL A 44 -21.17 12.94 18.18
N PHE A 45 -21.34 12.27 19.32
CA PHE A 45 -20.71 12.65 20.58
C PHE A 45 -19.17 12.59 20.50
N GLY A 46 -18.62 11.52 19.91
CA GLY A 46 -17.18 11.39 19.68
C GLY A 46 -16.63 12.50 18.78
N ARG A 47 -17.35 12.87 17.72
CA ARG A 47 -17.01 14.01 16.86
C ARG A 47 -17.07 15.34 17.60
N ALA A 48 -18.08 15.57 18.43
CA ALA A 48 -18.17 16.78 19.24
C ALA A 48 -16.99 16.91 20.22
N LYS A 49 -16.59 15.82 20.89
CA LYS A 49 -15.39 15.80 21.74
C LYS A 49 -14.11 16.09 20.96
N ALA A 50 -13.97 15.52 19.77
CA ALA A 50 -12.83 15.77 18.88
C ALA A 50 -12.75 17.25 18.45
N LEU A 51 -13.89 17.85 18.05
CA LEU A 51 -13.96 19.26 17.64
C LEU A 51 -13.65 20.24 18.78
N LEU A 52 -14.01 19.88 20.01
CA LEU A 52 -13.68 20.65 21.22
C LEU A 52 -12.26 20.39 21.75
N GLY A 53 -11.47 19.54 21.08
CA GLY A 53 -10.11 19.19 21.53
C GLY A 53 -10.06 18.39 22.83
N LEU A 54 -11.17 17.77 23.24
CA LEU A 54 -11.28 16.98 24.48
C LEU A 54 -10.69 15.57 24.34
N VAL A 55 -10.46 15.11 23.11
CA VAL A 55 -9.89 13.79 22.79
C VAL A 55 -8.73 13.98 21.82
N PRO A 56 -7.58 13.31 22.03
CA PRO A 56 -6.46 13.38 21.10
C PRO A 56 -6.86 12.77 19.75
N VAL A 57 -6.92 13.62 18.72
CA VAL A 57 -7.15 13.18 17.34
C VAL A 57 -5.83 13.19 16.60
N ALA A 58 -5.40 12.02 16.14
CA ALA A 58 -4.24 11.96 15.26
C ALA A 58 -4.58 12.64 13.92
N ALA A 59 -3.72 13.56 13.46
CA ALA A 59 -3.89 14.18 12.16
C ALA A 59 -4.04 13.11 11.07
N ARG A 60 -4.90 13.38 10.09
CA ARG A 60 -5.15 12.48 8.96
C ARG A 60 -3.82 12.13 8.29
N GLY A 61 -3.57 10.84 8.10
CA GLY A 61 -2.31 10.36 7.51
C GLY A 61 -1.12 10.29 8.48
N LYS A 62 -1.27 10.49 9.80
CA LYS A 62 -0.23 10.18 10.80
C LYS A 62 -0.48 8.86 11.56
N GLY A 63 -1.50 8.10 11.16
CA GLY A 63 -1.86 6.82 11.78
C GLY A 63 -0.80 5.73 11.60
N LYS A 64 -1.05 4.55 12.19
CA LYS A 64 -0.14 3.39 12.17
C LYS A 64 0.38 3.06 10.77
N ALA A 65 -0.48 3.13 9.75
CA ALA A 65 -0.11 2.88 8.36
C ALA A 65 0.94 3.86 7.81
N ALA A 66 0.87 5.15 8.16
CA ALA A 66 1.85 6.14 7.73
C ALA A 66 3.18 6.01 8.47
N ARG A 67 3.14 5.68 9.77
CA ARG A 67 4.34 5.33 10.54
C ARG A 67 5.03 4.10 9.94
N ALA A 68 4.27 3.09 9.54
CA ALA A 68 4.80 1.91 8.86
C ALA A 68 5.44 2.28 7.50
N LYS A 69 4.77 3.10 6.68
CA LYS A 69 5.34 3.59 5.41
C LYS A 69 6.63 4.38 5.62
N LYS A 70 6.69 5.29 6.61
CA LYS A 70 7.92 6.02 6.96
C LYS A 70 9.04 5.08 7.39
N ARG A 71 8.76 4.06 8.21
CA ARG A 71 9.76 3.05 8.62
C ARG A 71 10.29 2.23 7.43
N VAL A 72 9.42 1.87 6.49
CA VAL A 72 9.85 1.15 5.27
C VAL A 72 10.70 2.07 4.38
N ALA A 73 10.29 3.33 4.22
CA ALA A 73 11.05 4.32 3.44
C ALA A 73 12.42 4.63 4.07
N SER A 74 12.51 4.78 5.40
CA SER A 74 13.79 5.00 6.09
C SER A 74 14.69 3.76 6.03
N LYS A 75 14.13 2.54 6.15
CA LYS A 75 14.89 1.29 6.00
C LYS A 75 15.40 1.08 4.56
N ALA A 76 14.64 1.51 3.55
CA ALA A 76 15.09 1.51 2.17
C ALA A 76 16.22 2.54 1.93
N ARG A 77 16.11 3.73 2.52
CA ARG A 77 17.15 4.77 2.45
C ARG A 77 18.42 4.36 3.18
N ALA A 78 18.33 3.76 4.37
CA ALA A 78 19.49 3.25 5.11
C ALA A 78 20.26 2.17 4.32
N LYS A 79 19.55 1.28 3.60
CA LYS A 79 20.18 0.30 2.69
C LYS A 79 20.80 0.94 1.44
N GLY A 80 20.32 2.10 1.02
CA GLY A 80 20.92 2.89 -0.07
C GLY A 80 22.16 3.66 0.38
N ALA A 81 22.11 4.27 1.57
CA ALA A 81 23.18 5.09 2.13
C ALA A 81 24.37 4.28 2.65
N ALA A 82 24.16 3.05 3.12
CA ALA A 82 25.26 2.13 3.45
C ALA A 82 26.11 1.69 2.23
N LYS A 83 25.75 2.11 1.00
CA LYS A 83 26.53 1.95 -0.23
C LYS A 83 27.34 3.19 -0.62
N ALA A 84 27.31 4.26 0.19
CA ALA A 84 28.04 5.50 -0.10
C ALA A 84 29.54 5.42 0.24
N GLY A 85 29.98 4.43 1.02
CA GLY A 85 31.35 3.96 0.97
C GLY A 85 31.46 2.96 -0.18
N ALA A 86 32.21 3.27 -1.23
CA ALA A 86 32.38 2.38 -2.38
C ALA A 86 32.88 1.03 -1.88
N SER A 87 32.00 0.02 -1.82
CA SER A 87 32.38 -1.31 -1.36
C SER A 87 33.56 -1.81 -2.17
N LYS A 88 34.45 -2.63 -1.59
CA LYS A 88 35.58 -3.21 -2.34
C LYS A 88 35.11 -3.80 -3.69
N SER A 89 33.91 -4.39 -3.71
CA SER A 89 33.29 -4.92 -4.93
C SER A 89 32.91 -3.84 -5.97
N ASP A 90 32.47 -2.65 -5.55
CA ASP A 90 32.15 -1.55 -6.44
C ASP A 90 33.40 -0.84 -6.96
N GLN A 91 34.44 -0.71 -6.13
CA GLN A 91 35.76 -0.27 -6.56
C GLN A 91 36.34 -1.21 -7.63
N ILE A 92 36.28 -2.52 -7.40
CA ILE A 92 36.69 -3.54 -8.38
C ILE A 92 35.90 -3.39 -9.69
N ARG A 93 34.57 -3.24 -9.63
CA ARG A 93 33.75 -3.03 -10.84
C ARG A 93 34.13 -1.76 -11.60
N LYS A 94 34.41 -0.66 -10.89
CA LYS A 94 34.85 0.60 -11.51
C LYS A 94 36.19 0.42 -12.22
N MET A 95 37.15 -0.26 -11.60
CA MET A 95 38.46 -0.52 -12.20
C MET A 95 38.38 -1.52 -13.37
N LEU A 96 37.54 -2.56 -13.27
CA LEU A 96 37.28 -3.49 -14.38
C LEU A 96 36.66 -2.78 -15.59
N ARG A 97 35.75 -1.80 -15.37
CA ARG A 97 35.19 -0.96 -16.44
C ARG A 97 36.23 -0.04 -17.08
N ALA A 98 37.24 0.39 -16.30
CA ALA A 98 38.37 1.17 -16.79
C ALA A 98 39.43 0.33 -17.52
N GLY A 99 39.22 -0.98 -17.69
CA GLY A 99 40.11 -1.85 -18.47
C GLY A 99 41.35 -2.37 -17.72
N LEU A 100 41.47 -2.13 -16.41
CA LEU A 100 42.59 -2.62 -15.61
C LEU A 100 42.62 -4.15 -15.52
N LYS A 101 43.83 -4.73 -15.53
CA LYS A 101 44.03 -6.17 -15.36
C LYS A 101 43.69 -6.61 -13.93
N ALA A 102 43.17 -7.82 -13.78
CA ALA A 102 42.69 -8.33 -12.50
C ALA A 102 43.78 -8.36 -11.41
N SER A 103 45.03 -8.60 -11.78
CA SER A 103 46.20 -8.60 -10.90
C SER A 103 46.52 -7.22 -10.32
N GLU A 104 46.35 -6.16 -11.10
CA GLU A 104 46.59 -4.77 -10.66
C GLU A 104 45.47 -4.27 -9.75
N ILE A 105 44.23 -4.65 -10.05
CA ILE A 105 43.05 -4.34 -9.22
C ILE A 105 43.18 -5.01 -7.84
N ALA A 106 43.62 -6.27 -7.82
CA ALA A 106 43.85 -7.02 -6.59
C ALA A 106 44.84 -6.29 -5.65
N LYS A 107 45.96 -5.81 -6.19
CA LYS A 107 46.97 -5.03 -5.45
C LYS A 107 46.41 -3.69 -4.94
N LYS A 108 45.72 -2.93 -5.78
CA LYS A 108 45.17 -1.60 -5.44
C LYS A 108 44.03 -1.64 -4.40
N VAL A 109 43.20 -2.69 -4.42
CA VAL A 109 42.04 -2.84 -3.52
C VAL A 109 42.38 -3.70 -2.29
N GLY A 110 43.58 -4.28 -2.23
CA GLY A 110 43.97 -5.23 -1.18
C GLY A 110 43.03 -6.44 -1.13
N SER A 111 42.80 -7.07 -2.28
CA SER A 111 41.93 -8.25 -2.44
C SER A 111 42.65 -9.36 -3.18
N SER A 112 42.19 -10.61 -3.02
CA SER A 112 42.76 -11.73 -3.78
C SER A 112 42.38 -11.65 -5.27
N PRO A 113 43.24 -12.09 -6.19
CA PRO A 113 42.90 -12.19 -7.61
C PRO A 113 41.65 -13.04 -7.85
N ALA A 114 41.48 -14.12 -7.10
CA ALA A 114 40.29 -14.98 -7.17
C ALA A 114 38.99 -14.19 -6.88
N TYR A 115 39.00 -13.29 -5.90
CA TYR A 115 37.86 -12.44 -5.61
C TYR A 115 37.53 -11.48 -6.77
N VAL A 116 38.55 -10.92 -7.44
CA VAL A 116 38.36 -10.08 -8.61
C VAL A 116 37.72 -10.86 -9.76
N TYR A 117 38.13 -12.12 -10.00
CA TYR A 117 37.50 -12.98 -11.01
C TYR A 117 36.03 -13.29 -10.70
N VAL A 118 35.69 -13.56 -9.44
CA VAL A 118 34.28 -13.76 -9.01
C VAL A 118 33.44 -12.50 -9.22
N VAL A 119 34.00 -11.31 -8.97
CA VAL A 119 33.30 -10.04 -9.22
C VAL A 119 33.15 -9.80 -10.73
N LYS A 120 34.19 -10.09 -11.52
CA LYS A 120 34.17 -9.97 -12.98
C LYS A 120 33.10 -10.86 -13.61
N SER A 121 33.06 -12.14 -13.26
CA SER A 121 32.05 -13.09 -13.77
C SER A 121 30.62 -12.67 -13.43
N LYS A 122 30.39 -12.21 -12.18
CA LYS A 122 29.08 -11.68 -11.76
C LYS A 122 28.71 -10.36 -12.43
N SER A 123 29.68 -9.54 -12.81
CA SER A 123 29.44 -8.25 -13.50
C SER A 123 29.17 -8.41 -14.99
N GLN A 124 29.77 -9.42 -15.63
CA GLN A 124 29.56 -9.76 -17.03
C GLN A 124 28.35 -10.67 -17.25
N ALA A 125 27.83 -11.29 -16.20
CA ALA A 125 26.50 -11.90 -16.22
C ALA A 125 25.47 -10.80 -16.50
N LYS A 126 25.27 -10.51 -17.79
CA LYS A 126 24.18 -9.69 -18.31
C LYS A 126 22.91 -10.29 -17.72
N ARG A 127 22.39 -9.69 -16.65
CA ARG A 127 20.97 -9.79 -16.33
C ARG A 127 20.29 -9.10 -17.49
N GLY A 128 19.99 -9.87 -18.53
CA GLY A 128 19.40 -9.35 -19.76
C GLY A 128 18.20 -8.47 -19.43
N PRO A 129 17.99 -7.38 -20.16
CA PRO A 129 16.76 -6.61 -20.06
C PRO A 129 15.61 -7.58 -20.36
N GLY A 130 14.74 -7.81 -19.38
CA GLY A 130 13.56 -8.67 -19.56
C GLY A 130 13.59 -10.07 -18.95
N ARG A 131 14.51 -10.42 -18.05
CA ARG A 131 14.27 -11.62 -17.19
C ARG A 131 13.44 -11.21 -15.97
N PRO A 132 12.10 -11.37 -15.97
CA PRO A 132 11.30 -11.12 -14.78
C PRO A 132 11.82 -12.00 -13.64
N LYS A 133 11.90 -11.45 -12.43
CA LYS A 133 12.16 -12.25 -11.23
C LYS A 133 11.17 -13.40 -11.24
N LYS A 134 11.63 -14.65 -11.43
CA LYS A 134 10.81 -15.86 -11.33
C LYS A 134 10.10 -15.77 -9.98
N ARG A 135 8.81 -15.45 -10.01
CA ARG A 135 7.97 -15.48 -8.82
C ARG A 135 7.77 -16.96 -8.52
N GLY A 136 7.98 -17.34 -7.26
CA GLY A 136 7.72 -18.71 -6.84
C GLY A 136 6.27 -19.11 -7.22
N PRO A 137 6.04 -20.40 -7.48
CA PRO A 137 4.70 -20.91 -7.73
C PRO A 137 3.77 -20.46 -6.59
N GLY A 138 2.60 -19.92 -6.93
CA GLY A 138 1.56 -19.55 -5.96
C GLY A 138 1.52 -18.10 -5.48
N ARG A 139 2.34 -17.17 -6.02
CA ARG A 139 2.21 -15.75 -5.65
C ARG A 139 1.36 -14.97 -6.67
N PRO A 140 0.06 -14.72 -6.40
CA PRO A 140 -0.81 -13.98 -7.32
C PRO A 140 -0.22 -12.59 -7.61
N ARG A 141 -0.51 -12.08 -8.81
CA ARG A 141 -0.10 -10.73 -9.18
C ARG A 141 -0.77 -9.75 -8.22
N LYS A 142 0.04 -8.97 -7.50
CA LYS A 142 -0.47 -7.79 -6.79
C LYS A 142 -1.03 -6.84 -7.86
N ILE A 143 -2.35 -6.88 -8.05
CA ILE A 143 -3.07 -5.87 -8.82
C ILE A 143 -2.82 -4.57 -8.05
N ALA A 144 -2.11 -3.64 -8.68
CA ALA A 144 -2.02 -2.31 -8.13
C ALA A 144 -3.46 -1.82 -8.03
N SER A 145 -3.89 -1.43 -6.83
CA SER A 145 -5.14 -0.70 -6.61
C SER A 145 -5.03 0.62 -7.35
N ALA A 146 -5.20 0.59 -8.67
CA ALA A 146 -5.41 1.75 -9.50
C ALA A 146 -6.83 2.19 -9.17
N SER A 147 -6.94 3.21 -8.33
CA SER A 147 -8.20 3.90 -8.14
C SER A 147 -8.45 4.74 -9.40
N GLY A 148 -9.40 4.35 -10.24
CA GLY A 148 -9.76 5.11 -11.45
C GLY A 148 -10.50 4.30 -12.51
N LEU A 149 -10.99 4.99 -13.54
CA LEU A 149 -11.71 4.41 -14.69
C LEU A 149 -10.87 3.36 -15.45
N ASP A 150 -9.55 3.57 -15.53
CA ASP A 150 -8.64 2.60 -16.18
C ASP A 150 -8.62 1.24 -15.50
N ALA A 151 -8.79 1.21 -14.17
CA ALA A 151 -8.86 -0.05 -13.42
C ALA A 151 -10.17 -0.78 -13.70
N LEU A 152 -11.28 -0.03 -13.82
CA LEU A 152 -12.58 -0.58 -14.18
C LEU A 152 -12.54 -1.16 -15.60
N LEU A 153 -11.98 -0.43 -16.57
CA LEU A 153 -11.77 -0.91 -17.94
C LEU A 153 -10.87 -2.14 -17.99
N SER A 154 -9.80 -2.18 -17.19
CA SER A 154 -8.93 -3.35 -17.10
C SER A 154 -9.67 -4.56 -16.50
N GLY A 155 -10.57 -4.34 -15.55
CA GLY A 155 -11.43 -5.38 -14.97
C GLY A 155 -12.42 -5.93 -15.98
N ILE A 156 -13.09 -5.06 -16.73
CA ILE A 156 -14.05 -5.45 -17.78
C ILE A 156 -13.36 -6.32 -18.83
N LYS A 157 -12.16 -5.96 -19.29
CA LYS A 157 -11.38 -6.76 -20.25
C LYS A 157 -11.00 -8.15 -19.74
N VAL A 158 -10.81 -8.31 -18.43
CA VAL A 158 -10.56 -9.63 -17.83
C VAL A 158 -11.83 -10.47 -17.84
N ILE A 159 -12.96 -9.87 -17.45
CA ILE A 159 -14.27 -10.53 -17.45
C ILE A 159 -14.67 -10.97 -18.86
N GLU A 160 -14.42 -10.15 -19.88
CA GLU A 160 -14.68 -10.51 -21.29
C GLU A 160 -13.89 -11.74 -21.72
N ARG A 161 -12.59 -11.81 -21.38
CA ARG A 161 -11.76 -12.99 -21.69
C ARG A 161 -12.24 -14.25 -20.99
N GLU A 162 -12.66 -14.13 -19.73
CA GLU A 162 -13.22 -15.25 -18.98
C GLU A 162 -14.54 -15.70 -19.60
N ARG A 163 -15.42 -14.76 -19.98
CA ARG A 163 -16.68 -15.07 -20.68
C ARG A 163 -16.44 -15.81 -21.99
N ASP A 164 -15.47 -15.39 -22.79
CA ASP A 164 -15.14 -16.03 -24.06
C ASP A 164 -14.55 -17.43 -23.85
N ALA A 165 -13.74 -17.62 -22.79
CA ALA A 165 -13.26 -18.95 -22.41
C ALA A 165 -14.42 -19.89 -22.04
N TYR A 166 -15.39 -19.41 -21.25
CA TYR A 166 -16.59 -20.19 -20.92
C TYR A 166 -17.41 -20.55 -22.15
N ARG A 167 -17.60 -19.63 -23.09
CA ARG A 167 -18.31 -19.92 -24.35
C ARG A 167 -17.64 -21.03 -25.14
N ARG A 168 -16.32 -20.97 -25.31
CA ARG A 168 -15.56 -22.03 -25.99
C ARG A 168 -15.72 -23.39 -25.30
N THR A 169 -15.71 -23.42 -23.97
CA THR A 169 -15.93 -24.69 -23.24
C THR A 169 -17.33 -25.24 -23.47
N LEU A 170 -18.35 -24.40 -23.53
CA LEU A 170 -19.73 -24.82 -23.80
C LEU A 170 -19.89 -25.33 -25.24
N GLU A 171 -19.25 -24.66 -26.22
CA GLU A 171 -19.21 -25.12 -27.62
C GLU A 171 -18.54 -26.49 -27.72
N ASN A 172 -17.36 -26.66 -27.11
CA ASN A 172 -16.66 -27.95 -27.11
C ASN A 172 -17.50 -29.08 -26.46
N LEU A 173 -18.24 -28.78 -25.38
CA LEU A 173 -19.12 -29.75 -24.73
C LEU A 173 -20.31 -30.11 -25.63
N ARG A 174 -20.91 -29.11 -26.29
CA ARG A 174 -22.02 -29.32 -27.22
C ARG A 174 -21.60 -30.18 -28.41
N ASP A 175 -20.44 -29.90 -28.99
CA ASP A 175 -19.89 -30.68 -30.10
C ASP A 175 -19.57 -32.12 -29.68
N GLY A 176 -19.02 -32.29 -28.47
CA GLY A 176 -18.80 -33.62 -27.88
C GLY A 176 -20.08 -34.43 -27.71
N ILE A 177 -21.16 -33.80 -27.23
CA ILE A 177 -22.48 -34.45 -27.09
C ILE A 177 -23.05 -34.83 -28.46
N ASN A 178 -23.03 -33.91 -29.43
CA ASN A 178 -23.55 -34.19 -30.77
C ASN A 178 -22.82 -35.34 -31.45
N LYS A 179 -21.50 -35.46 -31.27
CA LYS A 179 -20.69 -36.56 -31.80
C LYS A 179 -21.02 -37.91 -31.16
N ILE A 180 -21.46 -37.94 -29.90
CA ILE A 180 -21.89 -39.17 -29.23
C ILE A 180 -23.29 -39.60 -29.71
N LEU A 181 -24.13 -38.63 -30.06
CA LEU A 181 -25.51 -38.87 -30.50
C LEU A 181 -25.64 -39.16 -32.01
N SER A 182 -24.60 -38.87 -32.81
CA SER A 182 -24.51 -39.18 -34.25
C SER A 182 -23.87 -40.54 -34.50
#